data_AF-A0A6C0ALK0-F1
#
_entry.id   AF-A0A6C0ALK0-F1
#
_cell.length_a   1.000
_cell.length_b   1.000
_cell.length_c   1.000
_cell.angle_alpha   90.00
_cell.angle_beta   90.00
_cell.angle_gamma   90.00
#
_symmetry.space_group_name_H-M   'P 1'
#
loop_
_entity.id
_entity.type
_entity.pdbx_description
1 polymer ?
#
loop_
_entity_poly.entity_id
_entity_poly.type
_entity_poly.pdbx_seq_one_letter_code
_entity_poly.pdbx_strand_id
1 'polypeptide(L)'
;MFNLSLFNQSPISNDNIIIISKEINVHKSEIHKMYSRVSTKSINIGYINNQNKIKDCGSYIIIINSQNNTGPSAIYCISRSNKLLSGNINKLSYSEGINGDFIELDWNPGEYPLIKYNCKYVYNSDETNICKLTFLIKII
;
A
#
# COMPACT_ATOMS: atom_id res chain seq x y z
N MET A 1 -2.93 -27.72 -1.60
CA MET A 1 -2.36 -27.31 -0.30
C MET A 1 -1.58 -26.03 -0.56
N PHE A 2 -2.18 -24.85 -0.32
CA PHE A 2 -1.56 -23.57 -0.67
C PHE A 2 -0.69 -23.05 0.49
N ASN A 3 0.55 -22.72 0.17
CA ASN A 3 1.59 -22.31 1.12
C ASN A 3 1.41 -20.81 1.45
N LEU A 4 1.05 -20.49 2.70
CA LEU A 4 0.64 -19.15 3.15
C LEU A 4 1.79 -18.31 3.78
N SER A 5 3.05 -18.67 3.55
CA SER A 5 4.18 -18.17 4.35
C SER A 5 4.93 -16.94 3.80
N LEU A 6 4.26 -15.86 3.41
CA LEU A 6 4.96 -14.67 2.84
C LEU A 6 4.70 -13.32 3.52
N PHE A 7 4.07 -13.29 4.70
CA PHE A 7 3.92 -12.03 5.44
C PHE A 7 4.33 -12.21 6.91
N ASN A 8 5.53 -11.73 7.25
CA ASN A 8 5.94 -11.56 8.64
C ASN A 8 5.21 -10.36 9.24
N GLN A 9 4.07 -10.62 9.89
CA GLN A 9 3.39 -9.65 10.75
C GLN A 9 3.97 -9.78 12.17
N SER A 10 4.60 -8.74 12.70
CA SER A 10 4.96 -8.69 14.12
C SER A 10 3.79 -8.12 14.93
N PRO A 11 3.31 -8.80 15.99
CA PRO A 11 2.22 -8.28 16.80
C PRO A 11 2.77 -7.18 17.73
N ILE A 12 2.29 -5.95 17.56
CA ILE A 12 2.45 -4.88 18.56
C ILE A 12 1.08 -4.58 19.17
N SER A 13 1.05 -4.47 20.50
CA SER A 13 -0.10 -4.48 21.42
C SER A 13 -1.04 -3.27 21.31
N ASN A 14 -1.66 -3.09 20.14
CA ASN A 14 -2.82 -2.23 19.95
C ASN A 14 -3.65 -2.82 18.80
N ASP A 15 -4.78 -3.46 19.10
CA ASP A 15 -5.56 -4.28 18.15
C ASP A 15 -6.01 -3.53 16.86
N ASN A 16 -5.82 -2.21 16.78
CA ASN A 16 -6.22 -1.37 15.64
C ASN A 16 -5.08 -1.11 14.64
N ILE A 17 -3.87 -1.63 14.89
CA ILE A 17 -2.68 -1.35 14.09
C ILE A 17 -2.19 -2.63 13.41
N ILE A 18 -2.00 -2.56 12.09
CA ILE A 18 -1.41 -3.62 11.26
C ILE A 18 -0.11 -3.11 10.71
N ILE A 19 0.94 -3.94 10.73
CA ILE A 19 2.20 -3.65 10.06
C ILE A 19 2.32 -4.57 8.87
N ILE A 20 2.46 -4.00 7.67
CA ILE A 20 2.75 -4.76 6.45
C ILE A 20 4.12 -4.32 5.95
N SER A 21 4.99 -5.30 5.72
CA SER A 21 6.32 -5.06 5.14
C SER A 21 6.54 -5.94 3.93
N LYS A 22 7.21 -5.40 2.92
CA LYS A 22 7.59 -6.14 1.72
C LYS A 22 8.94 -5.65 1.18
N GLU A 23 9.83 -6.58 0.89
CA GLU A 23 11.06 -6.31 0.16
C GLU A 23 10.76 -6.25 -1.33
N ILE A 24 11.25 -5.19 -1.98
CA ILE A 24 11.05 -4.93 -3.39
C ILE A 24 12.35 -4.46 -4.04
N ASN A 25 12.51 -4.76 -5.33
CA ASN A 25 13.58 -4.20 -6.14
C ASN A 25 13.11 -2.87 -6.74
N VAL A 26 13.77 -1.78 -6.37
CA VAL A 26 13.49 -0.43 -6.85
C VAL A 26 14.65 0.05 -7.71
N HIS A 27 14.33 0.56 -8.90
CA HIS A 27 15.29 1.21 -9.78
C HIS A 27 15.68 2.58 -9.20
N LYS A 28 16.97 2.83 -8.99
CA LYS A 28 17.44 4.15 -8.58
C LYS A 28 17.47 5.07 -9.79
N SER A 29 16.55 6.00 -9.84
CA SER A 29 16.73 7.21 -10.64
C SER A 29 16.19 8.38 -9.85
N GLU A 30 17.05 9.33 -9.49
CA GLU A 30 16.59 10.62 -9.04
C GLU A 30 15.79 11.23 -10.19
N ILE A 31 14.48 11.40 -10.01
CA ILE A 31 13.62 11.96 -11.04
C ILE A 31 13.90 13.47 -11.10
N HIS A 32 14.96 13.87 -11.80
CA HIS A 32 15.14 15.24 -12.22
C HIS A 32 14.10 15.55 -13.29
N LYS A 33 13.09 16.32 -12.89
CA LYS A 33 11.81 16.61 -13.58
C LYS A 33 11.89 17.16 -15.01
N MET A 34 13.07 17.24 -15.65
CA MET A 34 13.22 18.10 -16.83
C MET A 34 13.11 17.39 -18.19
N TYR A 35 13.54 16.14 -18.40
CA TYR A 35 13.55 15.55 -19.77
C TYR A 35 13.41 14.02 -19.92
N SER A 36 13.08 13.27 -18.86
CA SER A 36 13.08 11.81 -18.92
C SER A 36 11.67 11.18 -18.97
N ARG A 37 11.52 10.09 -19.73
CA ARG A 37 10.30 9.26 -19.72
C ARG A 37 10.18 8.58 -18.35
N VAL A 38 9.21 9.02 -17.55
CA VAL A 38 8.89 8.45 -16.25
C VAL A 38 7.88 7.32 -16.43
N SER A 39 8.21 6.14 -15.92
CA SER A 39 7.33 4.97 -15.87
C SER A 39 6.85 4.73 -14.45
N THR A 40 5.67 4.13 -14.32
CA THR A 40 5.13 3.72 -13.01
C THR A 40 5.00 2.21 -12.98
N LYS A 41 5.55 1.58 -11.94
CA LYS A 41 5.38 0.15 -11.66
C LYS A 41 4.54 -0.03 -10.41
N SER A 42 3.41 -0.71 -10.56
CA SER A 42 2.55 -1.08 -9.44
C SER A 42 3.00 -2.38 -8.81
N ILE A 43 3.09 -2.41 -7.48
CA ILE A 43 3.52 -3.56 -6.70
C ILE A 43 2.50 -3.81 -5.60
N ASN A 44 1.92 -5.02 -5.60
CA ASN A 44 1.04 -5.46 -4.53
C ASN A 44 1.85 -5.64 -3.24
N ILE A 45 1.57 -4.85 -2.21
CA ILE A 45 2.28 -4.90 -0.93
C ILE A 45 1.69 -5.96 -0.01
N GLY A 46 0.36 -6.01 0.09
CA GLY A 46 -0.32 -7.01 0.89
C GLY A 46 -1.76 -6.65 1.19
N TYR A 47 -2.50 -7.64 1.69
CA TYR A 47 -3.89 -7.48 2.10
C TYR A 47 -3.99 -6.97 3.53
N ILE A 48 -4.92 -6.07 3.77
CA ILE A 48 -5.32 -5.59 5.09
C ILE A 48 -6.24 -6.64 5.70
N ASN A 49 -5.66 -7.67 6.32
CA ASN A 49 -6.40 -8.67 7.07
C ASN A 49 -6.13 -8.48 8.57
N ASN A 50 -7.12 -7.98 9.30
CA ASN A 50 -7.05 -7.83 10.77
C ASN A 50 -8.24 -8.53 11.41
N GLN A 51 -8.16 -9.86 11.47
CA GLN A 51 -8.94 -10.76 12.34
C GLN A 51 -10.27 -10.17 12.85
N ASN A 52 -11.19 -9.85 11.93
CA ASN A 52 -12.58 -9.37 12.14
C ASN A 52 -12.86 -7.85 12.29
N LYS A 53 -11.86 -6.96 12.22
CA LYS A 53 -12.12 -5.50 12.28
C LYS A 53 -12.58 -4.91 10.96
N ILE A 54 -11.94 -5.32 9.88
CA ILE A 54 -12.43 -5.03 8.54
C ILE A 54 -13.29 -6.20 8.10
N LYS A 55 -14.60 -5.99 8.05
CA LYS A 55 -15.58 -7.00 7.66
C LYS A 55 -15.90 -6.88 6.17
N ASP A 56 -16.54 -7.92 5.67
CA ASP A 56 -17.11 -8.04 4.32
C ASP A 56 -17.89 -6.78 3.86
N CYS A 57 -18.57 -6.11 4.78
CA CYS A 57 -19.30 -4.86 4.58
C CYS A 57 -19.02 -3.89 5.75
N GLY A 58 -19.25 -2.60 5.53
CA GLY A 58 -19.12 -1.55 6.55
C GLY A 58 -18.61 -0.24 5.97
N SER A 59 -18.41 0.75 6.83
CA SER A 59 -17.71 1.99 6.50
C SER A 59 -16.49 2.14 7.40
N TYR A 60 -15.35 2.48 6.83
CA TYR A 60 -14.05 2.44 7.49
C TYR A 60 -13.20 3.63 7.07
N ILE A 61 -12.36 4.13 7.98
CA ILE A 61 -11.24 5.01 7.64
C ILE A 61 -9.95 4.20 7.78
N ILE A 62 -9.20 4.11 6.68
CA ILE A 62 -7.91 3.43 6.64
C ILE A 62 -6.81 4.46 6.51
N ILE A 63 -5.95 4.52 7.53
CA ILE A 63 -4.77 5.39 7.56
C ILE A 63 -3.55 4.51 7.29
N ILE A 64 -2.80 4.83 6.24
CA ILE A 64 -1.59 4.10 5.83
C ILE A 64 -0.40 5.05 5.94
N ASN A 65 0.49 4.78 6.88
CA ASN A 65 1.68 5.58 7.12
C ASN A 65 2.93 4.79 6.73
N SER A 66 3.74 5.31 5.81
CA SER A 66 5.07 4.74 5.56
C SER A 66 5.94 4.91 6.81
N GLN A 67 6.70 3.87 7.11
CA GLN A 67 7.77 3.90 8.13
C GLN A 67 9.13 4.22 7.51
N ASN A 68 9.20 4.37 6.19
CA ASN A 68 10.37 4.86 5.48
C ASN A 68 10.27 6.38 5.40
N ASN A 69 11.30 7.11 5.84
CA ASN A 69 11.28 8.59 5.94
C ASN A 69 10.95 9.33 4.62
N THR A 70 11.11 8.67 3.47
CA THR A 70 10.87 9.22 2.14
C THR A 70 9.68 8.57 1.42
N GLY A 71 8.91 7.73 2.13
CA GLY A 71 7.82 6.94 1.56
C GLY A 71 6.48 7.68 1.54
N PRO A 72 5.58 7.30 0.61
CA PRO A 72 4.23 7.86 0.53
C PRO A 72 3.35 7.42 1.70
N SER A 73 2.38 8.26 2.06
CA SER A 73 1.35 7.94 3.07
C SER A 73 -0.02 8.40 2.56
N ALA A 74 -1.10 7.78 3.03
CA ALA A 74 -2.44 8.12 2.57
C ALA A 74 -3.54 7.75 3.59
N ILE A 75 -4.64 8.48 3.52
CA ILE A 75 -5.88 8.21 4.26
C ILE A 75 -6.99 7.92 3.25
N TYR A 76 -7.72 6.83 3.47
CA TYR A 76 -8.85 6.42 2.66
C TYR A 76 -10.12 6.32 3.50
N CYS A 77 -11.24 6.75 2.90
CA CYS A 77 -12.57 6.48 3.40
C CYS A 77 -13.22 5.43 2.52
N ILE A 78 -13.77 4.39 3.13
CA ILE A 78 -14.38 3.27 2.43
C ILE A 78 -15.81 3.10 2.91
N SER A 79 -16.72 2.77 2.00
CA SER A 79 -18.08 2.36 2.32
C SER A 79 -18.53 1.23 1.39
N ARG A 80 -18.90 0.09 1.98
CA ARG A 80 -19.30 -1.11 1.24
C ARG A 80 -20.51 -1.75 1.91
N SER A 81 -21.62 -1.84 1.17
CA SER A 81 -22.85 -2.47 1.64
C SER A 81 -22.96 -3.96 1.26
N ASN A 82 -22.23 -4.38 0.22
CA ASN A 82 -22.24 -5.76 -0.28
C ASN A 82 -20.82 -6.23 -0.63
N LYS A 83 -20.42 -7.36 -0.06
CA LYS A 83 -19.11 -7.98 -0.25
C LYS A 83 -18.80 -8.46 -1.66
N LEU A 84 -19.82 -8.68 -2.48
CA LEU A 84 -19.67 -9.12 -3.87
C LEU A 84 -19.60 -7.94 -4.85
N LEU A 85 -19.69 -6.70 -4.35
CA LEU A 85 -19.56 -5.47 -5.12
C LEU A 85 -18.34 -4.69 -4.63
N SER A 86 -17.77 -3.80 -5.45
CA SER A 86 -16.56 -3.03 -5.11
C SER A 86 -16.75 -2.04 -3.97
N GLY A 87 -17.99 -1.59 -3.71
CA GLY A 87 -18.24 -0.48 -2.79
C GLY A 87 -17.63 0.84 -3.30
N ASN A 88 -17.43 1.80 -2.39
CA ASN A 88 -16.82 3.09 -2.68
C ASN A 88 -15.53 3.24 -1.86
N ILE A 89 -14.44 3.62 -2.52
CA ILE A 89 -13.11 3.85 -1.93
C ILE A 89 -12.65 5.23 -2.37
N ASN A 90 -12.55 6.16 -1.42
CA ASN A 90 -12.12 7.53 -1.69
C ASN A 90 -10.82 7.82 -0.95
N LYS A 91 -9.83 8.34 -1.67
CA LYS A 91 -8.58 8.87 -1.10
C LYS A 91 -8.87 10.27 -0.54
N LEU A 92 -8.78 10.43 0.77
CA LEU A 92 -9.11 11.68 1.46
C LEU A 92 -7.91 12.64 1.55
N SER A 93 -6.73 12.12 1.88
CA SER A 93 -5.49 12.88 2.01
C SER A 93 -4.31 11.97 1.72
N TYR A 94 -3.24 12.51 1.14
CA TYR A 94 -2.06 11.74 0.79
C TYR A 94 -0.81 12.60 0.68
N SER A 95 0.34 11.95 0.82
CA SER A 95 1.65 12.48 0.48
C SER A 95 2.35 11.53 -0.50
N GLU A 96 3.02 12.09 -1.49
CA GLU A 96 3.90 11.32 -2.37
C GLU A 96 5.23 11.03 -1.66
N GLY A 97 5.90 9.96 -2.07
CA GLY A 97 7.29 9.72 -1.70
C GLY A 97 8.23 10.70 -2.43
N ILE A 98 9.51 10.70 -2.04
CA ILE A 98 10.50 11.64 -2.59
C ILE A 98 10.63 11.58 -4.12
N ASN A 99 10.39 10.42 -4.72
CA ASN A 99 10.43 10.20 -6.17
C ASN A 99 9.05 10.35 -6.83
N GLY A 100 8.05 10.89 -6.12
CA GLY A 100 6.66 10.94 -6.59
C GLY A 100 5.93 9.60 -6.51
N ASP A 101 6.47 8.64 -5.76
CA ASP A 101 5.83 7.36 -5.47
C ASP A 101 4.51 7.58 -4.72
N PHE A 102 3.54 6.68 -4.87
CA PHE A 102 2.26 6.83 -4.19
C PHE A 102 1.62 5.48 -3.83
N ILE A 103 0.69 5.51 -2.89
CA ILE A 103 -0.09 4.34 -2.47
C ILE A 103 -1.46 4.38 -3.15
N GLU A 104 -1.93 3.20 -3.52
CA GLU A 104 -3.31 2.92 -3.89
C GLU A 104 -3.89 1.83 -2.98
N LEU A 105 -5.19 1.91 -2.77
CA LEU A 105 -5.95 0.94 -2.02
C LEU A 105 -7.09 0.44 -2.90
N ASP A 106 -7.07 -0.85 -3.18
CA ASP A 106 -8.14 -1.52 -3.93
C ASP A 106 -8.91 -2.46 -3.01
N TRP A 107 -10.19 -2.67 -3.29
CA TRP A 107 -10.98 -3.67 -2.56
C TRP A 107 -11.91 -4.41 -3.52
N ASN A 108 -11.41 -5.53 -4.04
CA ASN A 108 -12.16 -6.33 -5.00
C ASN A 108 -13.34 -7.07 -4.31
N PRO A 109 -14.41 -7.40 -5.06
CA PRO A 109 -15.42 -8.38 -4.68
C PRO A 109 -14.85 -9.65 -4.04
N GLY A 110 -15.30 -9.97 -2.82
CA GLY A 110 -14.93 -11.20 -2.11
C GLY A 110 -13.51 -11.24 -1.53
N GLU A 111 -12.70 -10.20 -1.71
CA GLU A 111 -11.34 -10.11 -1.18
C GLU A 111 -11.26 -9.17 0.03
N TYR A 112 -10.10 -9.16 0.70
CA TYR A 112 -9.72 -8.10 1.63
C TYR A 112 -9.19 -6.88 0.87
N PRO A 113 -9.14 -5.68 1.48
CA PRO A 113 -8.52 -4.53 0.84
C PRO A 113 -7.03 -4.80 0.60
N LEU A 114 -6.56 -4.45 -0.59
CA LEU A 114 -5.20 -4.65 -1.08
C LEU A 114 -4.48 -3.31 -1.16
N ILE A 115 -3.31 -3.24 -0.53
CA ILE A 115 -2.41 -2.09 -0.66
C ILE A 115 -1.50 -2.31 -1.86
N LYS A 116 -1.45 -1.31 -2.75
CA LYS A 116 -0.53 -1.23 -3.87
C LYS A 116 0.43 -0.06 -3.68
N TYR A 117 1.71 -0.31 -3.93
CA TYR A 117 2.74 0.70 -4.02
C TYR A 117 3.04 0.97 -5.49
N ASN A 118 2.91 2.23 -5.91
CA ASN A 118 3.22 2.67 -7.25
C ASN A 118 4.55 3.40 -7.22
N CYS A 119 5.58 2.73 -7.74
CA CYS A 119 6.93 3.26 -7.82
C CYS A 119 7.12 3.99 -9.14
N LYS A 120 7.54 5.26 -9.09
CA LYS A 120 7.95 6.02 -10.27
C LYS A 120 9.46 5.86 -10.47
N TYR A 121 9.87 5.61 -11.71
CA TYR A 121 11.27 5.47 -12.09
C TYR A 121 11.51 5.94 -13.51
N VAL A 122 12.74 6.31 -13.81
CA VAL A 122 13.20 6.72 -15.13
C VAL A 122 13.67 5.50 -15.92
N TYR A 123 13.20 5.37 -17.16
CA TYR A 123 13.68 4.35 -18.08
C TYR A 123 15.18 4.54 -18.34
N ASN A 124 16.00 3.47 -18.17
CA ASN A 124 17.48 3.38 -18.28
C ASN A 124 18.33 3.46 -17.00
N SER A 125 17.76 3.34 -15.80
CA SER A 125 18.59 3.09 -14.61
C SER A 125 18.86 1.58 -14.45
N ASP A 126 20.07 1.15 -14.80
CA ASP A 126 20.50 -0.25 -14.72
C ASP A 126 20.68 -0.74 -13.26
N GLU A 127 20.77 0.19 -12.31
CA GLU A 127 20.92 -0.13 -10.89
C GLU A 127 19.57 -0.36 -10.20
N THR A 128 19.36 -1.60 -9.76
CA THR A 128 18.28 -1.97 -8.83
C THR A 128 18.83 -2.07 -7.42
N ASN A 129 18.11 -1.53 -6.45
CA ASN A 129 18.41 -1.72 -5.04
C ASN A 129 17.25 -2.46 -4.38
N ILE A 130 17.59 -3.39 -3.49
CA ILE A 130 16.62 -4.02 -2.61
C ILE A 130 16.23 -3.00 -1.56
N CYS A 131 14.94 -2.68 -1.48
CA CYS A 131 14.37 -1.81 -0.47
C CYS A 131 13.29 -2.57 0.29
N LYS A 132 13.29 -2.46 1.61
CA LYS A 132 12.20 -2.93 2.45
C LYS A 132 11.22 -1.78 2.68
N LEU A 133 10.02 -1.91 2.11
CA LEU A 133 8.90 -1.03 2.40
C LEU A 133 8.19 -1.52 3.66
N THR A 134 7.90 -0.61 4.58
CA THR A 134 7.11 -0.92 5.78
C THR A 134 6.02 0.13 5.93
N PHE A 135 4.78 -0.33 6.13
CA PHE A 135 3.62 0.51 6.37
C PHE A 135 2.97 0.14 7.70
N LEU A 136 2.65 1.17 8.47
CA LEU A 136 1.79 1.09 9.64
C LEU A 136 0.38 1.50 9.22
N ILE A 137 -0.57 0.61 9.39
CA ILE A 137 -1.95 0.77 8.96
C ILE A 137 -2.84 0.83 10.19
N LYS A 138 -3.66 1.88 10.28
CA LYS A 138 -4.67 2.02 11.32
C LYS A 138 -6.06 2.00 10.69
N ILE A 139 -6.96 1.24 11.29
CA ILE A 139 -8.37 1.15 10.89
C ILE A 139 -9.21 1.81 11.98
N ILE A 140 -10.11 2.70 11.58
CA ILE A 140 -11.10 3.39 12.43
C ILE A 140 -12.49 3.07 11.91
#